data_AF-A0A7Y2ZJ66-F1
#
_entry.id   AF-A0A7Y2ZJ66-F1
#
_cell.length_a   1.000
_cell.length_b   1.000
_cell.length_c   1.000
_cell.angle_alpha   90.00
_cell.angle_beta   90.00
_cell.angle_gamma   90.00
#
_symmetry.space_group_name_H-M   'P 1'
#
loop_
_entity.id
_entity.type
_entity.pdbx_description
1 polymer ?
#
loop_
_entity_poly.entity_id
_entity_poly.type
_entity_poly.pdbx_seq_one_letter_code
_entity_poly.pdbx_strand_id
1 'polypeptide(L)'
;MSHVLIVESAAKARTLQRYLGGDWAVVATGGHVETLPNDRKTHGKDASKAFWANRPGELPSPPWVWTDRGEEAVNAILEKAGDDPTFWIATDPDREGEFIAWSLQRRLEEHGPTHRVTFQEVTEEAVRAAIARPRELDERTVSSALVRKFLDRLVGFRTSKMANGIVPGRGNSMGRVQTPTLGFVVDRELEREAHVPIPYFEVRAAAEGVDLSVRFHEPDDPDAWRDAAEKVHPTRTFAADLAEGAVEALSAAGEVVLTEVRPGKSSRRPAAPFSTDALLQAAGSRFSWSPRKTSALASQLYEAGHITYIRTDSSRLAESAVAKGRAIIGEVWGEDHLGPSSAGTSSAGGPVQDAHEAIRPTRLEVDEAPLDDDDARRLYRLVRAQT
;
A
#
# COMPACT_ATOMS: atom_id res chain seq x y z
N MET A 1 -8.53 -32.67 18.08
CA MET A 1 -8.54 -32.54 16.60
C MET A 1 -7.10 -32.60 16.17
N SER A 2 -6.70 -33.41 15.18
CA SER A 2 -5.28 -33.58 14.86
C SER A 2 -4.66 -32.39 14.11
N HIS A 3 -5.46 -31.45 13.57
CA HIS A 3 -4.95 -30.34 12.76
C HIS A 3 -5.43 -28.98 13.26
N VAL A 4 -4.48 -28.10 13.56
CA VAL A 4 -4.73 -26.71 13.97
C VAL A 4 -4.09 -25.74 12.97
N LEU A 5 -4.91 -24.98 12.26
CA LEU A 5 -4.44 -23.91 11.36
C LEU A 5 -4.43 -22.58 12.12
N ILE A 6 -3.31 -21.87 12.09
CA ILE A 6 -3.07 -20.65 12.87
C ILE A 6 -2.91 -19.47 11.91
N VAL A 7 -3.66 -18.40 12.15
CA VAL A 7 -3.63 -17.15 11.36
C VAL A 7 -3.62 -15.91 12.26
N GLU A 8 -3.43 -14.72 11.71
CA GLU A 8 -3.33 -13.48 12.50
C GLU A 8 -4.69 -12.90 12.89
N SER A 9 -5.69 -13.01 12.03
CA SER A 9 -6.97 -12.30 12.21
C SER A 9 -8.17 -13.24 12.30
N ALA A 10 -9.15 -12.84 13.12
CA ALA A 10 -10.37 -13.60 13.33
C ALA A 10 -11.24 -13.68 12.07
N ALA A 11 -11.20 -12.65 11.21
CA ALA A 11 -11.94 -12.66 9.94
C ALA A 11 -11.38 -13.73 8.99
N LYS A 12 -10.05 -13.75 8.81
CA LYS A 12 -9.35 -14.78 8.04
C LYS A 12 -9.61 -16.18 8.60
N ALA A 13 -9.57 -16.34 9.93
CA ALA A 13 -9.88 -17.62 10.59
C ALA A 13 -11.30 -18.12 10.26
N ARG A 14 -12.32 -17.25 10.32
CA ARG A 14 -13.70 -17.60 9.96
C ARG A 14 -13.83 -18.01 8.50
N THR A 15 -13.16 -17.31 7.59
CA THR A 15 -13.16 -17.65 6.16
C THR A 15 -12.54 -19.02 5.92
N LEU A 16 -11.35 -19.27 6.48
CA LEU A 16 -10.63 -20.54 6.33
C LEU A 16 -11.35 -21.72 6.98
N GLN A 17 -12.00 -21.51 8.13
CA GLN A 17 -12.80 -22.55 8.78
C GLN A 17 -13.94 -23.06 7.89
N ARG A 18 -14.57 -22.18 7.09
CA ARG A 18 -15.60 -22.58 6.12
C ARG A 18 -15.04 -23.48 5.01
N TYR A 19 -13.82 -23.21 4.56
CA TYR A 19 -13.17 -24.03 3.53
C TYR A 19 -12.71 -25.38 4.07
N LEU A 20 -12.12 -25.41 5.26
CA LEU A 20 -11.47 -26.62 5.79
C LEU A 20 -12.43 -27.59 6.49
N GLY A 21 -13.58 -27.11 6.98
CA GLY A 21 -14.60 -27.97 7.59
C GLY A 21 -14.26 -28.40 9.03
N GLY A 22 -14.98 -29.42 9.53
CA GLY A 22 -14.95 -29.82 10.94
C GLY A 22 -13.68 -30.55 11.41
N ASP A 23 -12.87 -31.06 10.47
CA ASP A 23 -11.64 -31.79 10.79
C ASP A 23 -10.48 -30.86 11.19
N TRP A 24 -10.66 -29.54 11.05
CA TRP A 24 -9.66 -28.52 11.31
C TRP A 24 -10.13 -27.57 12.42
N ALA A 25 -9.23 -27.25 13.35
CA ALA A 25 -9.38 -26.10 14.22
C ALA A 25 -8.66 -24.90 13.61
N VAL A 26 -9.37 -23.84 13.23
CA VAL A 26 -8.74 -22.59 12.78
C VAL A 26 -8.73 -21.56 13.91
N VAL A 27 -7.53 -21.08 14.27
CA VAL A 27 -7.31 -20.18 15.42
C VAL A 27 -6.60 -18.91 14.99
N ALA A 28 -7.03 -17.78 15.54
CA ALA A 28 -6.42 -16.49 15.28
C ALA A 28 -5.55 -16.04 16.46
N THR A 29 -4.36 -15.52 16.20
CA THR A 29 -3.47 -14.99 17.25
C THR A 29 -3.76 -13.55 17.65
N GLY A 30 -4.47 -12.79 16.79
CA GLY A 30 -4.62 -11.35 16.95
C GLY A 30 -3.36 -10.54 16.61
N GLY A 31 -2.42 -11.14 15.86
CA GLY A 31 -1.16 -10.52 15.45
C GLY A 31 0.07 -11.17 16.10
N HIS A 32 1.03 -10.35 16.51
CA HIS A 32 2.26 -10.85 17.14
C HIS A 32 1.99 -11.48 18.50
N VAL A 33 2.57 -12.66 18.73
CA VAL A 33 2.55 -13.34 20.04
C VAL A 33 3.71 -12.92 20.93
N GLU A 34 4.85 -12.54 20.35
CA GLU A 34 6.03 -12.07 21.08
C GLU A 34 6.44 -10.65 20.68
N THR A 35 7.08 -9.95 21.61
CA THR A 35 7.66 -8.62 21.39
C THR A 35 8.96 -8.44 22.18
N LEU A 36 9.63 -7.32 21.91
CA LEU A 36 10.77 -6.89 22.69
C LEU A 36 10.31 -6.31 24.04
N PRO A 37 11.07 -6.52 25.12
CA PRO A 37 10.81 -5.95 26.44
C PRO A 37 10.48 -4.45 26.36
N ASN A 38 9.31 -4.05 26.84
CA ASN A 38 8.80 -2.67 26.74
C ASN A 38 8.36 -2.09 28.10
N ASP A 39 7.98 -2.93 29.06
CA ASP A 39 7.65 -2.52 30.43
C ASP A 39 8.81 -2.72 31.42
N ARG A 40 9.23 -1.63 32.09
CA ARG A 40 10.29 -1.60 33.10
C ARG A 40 9.93 -2.41 34.35
N LYS A 41 8.66 -2.47 34.73
CA LYS A 41 8.18 -3.14 35.94
C LYS A 41 8.27 -4.65 35.80
N THR A 42 7.81 -5.19 34.67
CA THR A 42 7.74 -6.63 34.43
C THR A 42 9.00 -7.20 33.78
N HIS A 43 9.64 -6.46 32.87
CA HIS A 43 10.81 -6.97 32.11
C HIS A 43 12.15 -6.37 32.57
N GLY A 44 12.15 -5.63 33.68
CA GLY A 44 13.37 -5.15 34.33
C GLY A 44 14.26 -4.27 33.43
N LYS A 45 15.57 -4.54 33.43
CA LYS A 45 16.58 -3.72 32.73
C LYS A 45 16.50 -3.81 31.22
N ASP A 46 16.01 -4.91 30.67
CA ASP A 46 15.93 -5.13 29.23
C ASP A 46 14.89 -4.23 28.57
N ALA A 47 13.84 -3.83 29.29
CA ALA A 47 12.86 -2.87 28.80
C ALA A 47 13.45 -1.50 28.44
N SER A 48 14.56 -1.10 29.07
CA SER A 48 15.22 0.18 28.83
C SER A 48 16.39 0.11 27.84
N LYS A 49 16.73 -1.08 27.34
CA LYS A 49 17.85 -1.24 26.41
C LYS A 49 17.43 -0.80 25.00
N ALA A 50 18.34 -0.04 24.38
CA ALA A 50 18.23 0.32 22.96
C ALA A 50 18.79 -0.76 22.04
N PHE A 51 19.71 -1.61 22.53
CA PHE A 51 20.28 -2.73 21.78
C PHE A 51 20.85 -3.79 22.74
N TRP A 52 21.16 -4.96 22.20
CA TRP A 52 21.79 -6.08 22.89
C TRP A 52 23.08 -6.48 22.19
N ALA A 53 24.03 -7.00 22.95
CA ALA A 53 25.32 -7.46 22.39
C ALA A 53 25.12 -8.72 21.54
N ASN A 54 25.93 -8.85 20.50
CA ASN A 54 25.95 -9.98 19.57
C ASN A 54 27.40 -10.24 19.13
N ARG A 55 27.66 -11.44 18.62
CA ARG A 55 28.94 -11.75 17.98
C ARG A 55 28.97 -11.18 16.57
N PRO A 56 30.16 -10.88 16.01
CA PRO A 56 30.28 -10.48 14.60
C PRO A 56 29.62 -11.52 13.69
N GLY A 57 28.75 -11.06 12.78
CA GLY A 57 28.02 -11.92 11.85
C GLY A 57 26.72 -12.52 12.39
N GLU A 58 26.39 -12.34 13.68
CA GLU A 58 25.15 -12.84 14.29
C GLU A 58 24.19 -11.70 14.62
N LEU A 59 22.88 -11.97 14.63
CA LEU A 59 21.89 -11.03 15.17
C LEU A 59 21.87 -11.06 16.71
N PRO A 60 21.55 -9.95 17.38
CA PRO A 60 21.30 -9.97 18.82
C PRO A 60 20.16 -10.91 19.19
N SER A 61 20.31 -11.61 20.32
CA SER A 61 19.27 -12.49 20.89
C SER A 61 18.77 -11.89 22.21
N PRO A 62 17.85 -10.89 22.16
CA PRO A 62 17.22 -10.36 23.36
C PRO A 62 16.26 -11.39 23.97
N PRO A 63 15.89 -11.25 25.25
CA PRO A 63 14.75 -12.00 25.77
C PRO A 63 13.48 -11.59 25.03
N TRP A 64 12.70 -12.58 24.57
CA TRP A 64 11.38 -12.38 24.01
C TRP A 64 10.34 -12.47 25.11
N VAL A 65 9.40 -11.52 25.10
CA VAL A 65 8.32 -11.46 26.07
C VAL A 65 6.99 -11.54 25.34
N TRP A 66 5.98 -12.07 26.01
CA TRP A 66 4.64 -12.11 25.47
C TRP A 66 4.14 -10.70 25.16
N THR A 67 3.37 -10.57 24.08
CA THR A 67 2.47 -9.42 23.92
C THR A 67 1.31 -9.55 24.89
N ASP A 68 0.54 -8.47 25.09
CA ASP A 68 -0.62 -8.44 26.00
C ASP A 68 -1.64 -9.57 25.75
N ARG A 69 -1.68 -10.11 24.51
CA ARG A 69 -2.58 -11.20 24.09
C ARG A 69 -1.86 -12.47 23.67
N GLY A 70 -0.53 -12.44 23.60
CA GLY A 70 0.26 -13.49 22.97
C GLY A 70 0.22 -14.81 23.73
N GLU A 71 0.33 -14.75 25.05
CA GLU A 71 0.28 -15.93 25.91
C GLU A 71 -1.11 -16.57 25.87
N GLU A 72 -2.17 -15.77 26.00
CA GLU A 72 -3.56 -16.23 25.89
C GLU A 72 -3.83 -16.88 24.52
N ALA A 73 -3.32 -16.28 23.43
CA ALA A 73 -3.46 -16.82 22.09
C ALA A 73 -2.79 -18.18 21.93
N VAL A 74 -1.56 -18.35 22.44
CA VAL A 74 -0.85 -19.64 22.38
C VAL A 74 -1.57 -20.68 23.24
N ASN A 75 -2.02 -20.33 24.44
CA ASN A 75 -2.78 -21.25 25.29
C ASN A 75 -4.08 -21.70 24.59
N ALA A 76 -4.82 -20.78 23.96
CA ALA A 76 -6.02 -21.12 23.19
C ALA A 76 -5.74 -22.02 21.97
N ILE A 77 -4.55 -21.90 21.35
CA ILE A 77 -4.10 -22.82 20.30
C ILE A 77 -3.92 -24.23 20.89
N LEU A 78 -3.17 -24.34 21.99
CA LEU A 78 -2.86 -25.61 22.65
C LEU A 78 -4.12 -26.32 23.19
N GLU A 79 -5.05 -25.57 23.78
CA GLU A 79 -6.34 -26.11 24.26
C GLU A 79 -7.15 -26.77 23.14
N LYS A 80 -7.10 -26.22 21.92
CA LYS A 80 -7.80 -26.81 20.76
C LYS A 80 -7.04 -27.95 20.08
N ALA A 81 -5.75 -28.05 20.33
CA ALA A 81 -4.85 -29.00 19.67
C ALA A 81 -5.12 -30.45 20.09
N GLY A 82 -5.60 -30.70 21.32
CA GLY A 82 -5.76 -32.05 21.85
C GLY A 82 -4.41 -32.74 22.08
N ASP A 83 -4.41 -34.07 22.15
CA ASP A 83 -3.25 -34.84 22.63
C ASP A 83 -2.12 -35.06 21.60
N ASP A 84 -2.42 -35.08 20.31
CA ASP A 84 -1.44 -35.31 19.22
C ASP A 84 -1.66 -34.33 18.05
N PRO A 85 -1.29 -33.05 18.22
CA PRO A 85 -1.58 -32.01 17.25
C PRO A 85 -0.53 -31.87 16.15
N THR A 86 -0.97 -31.52 14.96
CA THR A 86 -0.16 -30.94 13.89
C THR A 86 -0.56 -29.48 13.69
N PHE A 87 0.41 -28.57 13.81
CA PHE A 87 0.22 -27.13 13.68
C PHE A 87 0.56 -26.65 12.27
N TRP A 88 -0.33 -25.85 11.68
CA TRP A 88 -0.17 -25.27 10.36
C TRP A 88 -0.21 -23.75 10.47
N ILE A 89 0.94 -23.09 10.35
CA ILE A 89 1.07 -21.65 10.49
C ILE A 89 0.84 -20.97 9.14
N ALA A 90 -0.33 -20.36 8.99
CA ALA A 90 -0.84 -19.73 7.78
C ALA A 90 -0.84 -18.19 7.85
N THR A 91 0.22 -17.62 8.45
CA THR A 91 0.44 -16.19 8.48
C THR A 91 0.68 -15.63 7.08
N ASP A 92 0.48 -14.33 6.90
CA ASP A 92 0.61 -13.63 5.63
C ASP A 92 2.01 -13.83 5.01
N PRO A 93 2.12 -13.78 3.66
CA PRO A 93 3.35 -14.07 2.94
C PRO A 93 4.33 -12.87 2.93
N ASP A 94 4.42 -12.11 4.02
CA ASP A 94 5.35 -10.98 4.16
C ASP A 94 6.33 -11.19 5.33
N ARG A 95 7.28 -10.26 5.48
CA ARG A 95 8.28 -10.33 6.57
C ARG A 95 7.67 -10.33 7.99
N GLU A 96 6.54 -9.66 8.19
CA GLU A 96 5.90 -9.60 9.50
C GLU A 96 5.20 -10.93 9.80
N GLY A 97 4.51 -11.50 8.80
CA GLY A 97 3.91 -12.82 8.87
C GLY A 97 4.96 -13.92 9.10
N GLU A 98 6.13 -13.83 8.47
CA GLU A 98 7.22 -14.77 8.70
C GLU A 98 7.81 -14.66 10.13
N PHE A 99 7.93 -13.45 10.66
CA PHE A 99 8.34 -13.25 12.06
C PHE A 99 7.31 -13.81 13.05
N ILE A 100 6.01 -13.63 12.79
CA ILE A 100 4.95 -14.24 13.61
C ILE A 100 5.07 -15.77 13.54
N ALA A 101 5.29 -16.33 12.35
CA ALA A 101 5.42 -17.77 12.19
C ALA A 101 6.63 -18.33 12.92
N TRP A 102 7.77 -17.65 12.84
CA TRP A 102 8.97 -18.00 13.59
C TRP A 102 8.74 -17.98 15.11
N SER A 103 8.05 -16.96 15.64
CA SER A 103 7.70 -16.91 17.07
C SER A 103 6.75 -18.03 17.47
N LEU A 104 5.75 -18.35 16.63
CA LEU A 104 4.81 -19.45 16.90
C LEU A 104 5.49 -20.81 16.86
N GLN A 105 6.34 -21.08 15.86
CA GLN A 105 7.03 -22.36 15.73
C GLN A 105 7.84 -22.69 16.98
N ARG A 106 8.63 -21.73 17.49
CA ARG A 106 9.43 -21.88 18.72
C ARG A 106 8.60 -22.19 19.97
N ARG A 107 7.31 -21.86 19.96
CA ARG A 107 6.37 -22.07 21.09
C ARG A 107 5.53 -23.33 20.92
N LEU A 108 5.49 -23.91 19.73
CA LEU A 108 4.60 -25.03 19.38
C LEU A 108 5.34 -26.30 19.02
N GLU A 109 6.62 -26.20 18.61
CA GLU A 109 7.42 -27.35 18.15
C GLU A 109 7.64 -28.43 19.22
N GLU A 110 7.60 -28.06 20.51
CA GLU A 110 7.66 -29.03 21.62
C GLU A 110 6.35 -29.80 21.83
N HIS A 111 5.24 -29.30 21.27
CA HIS A 111 3.91 -29.87 21.41
C HIS A 111 3.47 -30.71 20.21
N GLY A 112 4.10 -30.55 19.04
CA GLY A 112 3.78 -31.33 17.85
C GLY A 112 4.41 -30.80 16.56
N PRO A 113 4.31 -31.54 15.44
CA PRO A 113 4.83 -31.10 14.15
C PRO A 113 4.26 -29.76 13.72
N THR A 114 5.12 -28.89 13.21
CA THR A 114 4.75 -27.53 12.79
C THR A 114 5.11 -27.31 11.32
N HIS A 115 4.19 -26.74 10.55
CA HIS A 115 4.34 -26.50 9.11
C HIS A 115 4.03 -25.04 8.76
N ARG A 116 4.84 -24.42 7.88
CA ARG A 116 4.58 -23.07 7.37
C ARG A 116 3.81 -23.14 6.05
N VAL A 117 2.71 -22.41 5.96
CA VAL A 117 1.79 -22.38 4.81
C VAL A 117 1.58 -20.94 4.35
N THR A 118 1.77 -20.64 3.06
CA THR A 118 1.55 -19.30 2.51
C THR A 118 0.62 -19.32 1.30
N PHE A 119 -0.18 -18.27 1.15
CA PHE A 119 -1.03 -18.04 -0.03
C PHE A 119 -1.16 -16.54 -0.30
N GLN A 120 -1.32 -16.18 -1.57
CA GLN A 120 -1.49 -14.78 -2.01
C GLN A 120 -2.97 -14.37 -2.10
N GLU A 121 -3.90 -15.32 -1.97
CA GLU A 121 -5.34 -15.09 -1.96
C GLU A 121 -6.04 -16.12 -1.05
N VAL A 122 -7.16 -15.71 -0.43
CA VAL A 122 -7.92 -16.52 0.53
C VAL A 122 -9.07 -17.24 -0.18
N THR A 123 -8.73 -18.07 -1.17
CA THR A 123 -9.65 -18.96 -1.89
C THR A 123 -9.51 -20.40 -1.38
N GLU A 124 -10.56 -21.22 -1.52
CA GLU A 124 -10.50 -22.62 -1.08
C GLU A 124 -9.40 -23.38 -1.81
N GLU A 125 -9.26 -23.16 -3.12
CA GLU A 125 -8.25 -23.80 -3.96
C GLU A 125 -6.83 -23.41 -3.53
N ALA A 126 -6.57 -22.11 -3.31
CA ALA A 126 -5.25 -21.64 -2.92
C ALA A 126 -4.85 -22.17 -1.53
N VAL A 127 -5.79 -22.19 -0.58
CA VAL A 127 -5.56 -22.66 0.79
C VAL A 127 -5.26 -24.16 0.81
N ARG A 128 -6.07 -24.98 0.13
CA ARG A 128 -5.84 -26.43 0.05
C ARG A 128 -4.52 -26.75 -0.66
N ALA A 129 -4.21 -26.03 -1.74
CA ALA A 129 -2.96 -26.19 -2.46
C ALA A 129 -1.74 -25.83 -1.61
N ALA A 130 -1.86 -24.81 -0.75
CA ALA A 130 -0.81 -24.40 0.16
C ALA A 130 -0.60 -25.41 1.30
N ILE A 131 -1.69 -25.95 1.88
CA ILE A 131 -1.61 -27.01 2.90
C ILE A 131 -0.97 -28.29 2.33
N ALA A 132 -1.27 -28.64 1.08
CA ALA A 132 -0.68 -29.81 0.43
C ALA A 132 0.83 -29.65 0.12
N ARG A 133 1.35 -28.42 0.18
CA ARG A 133 2.75 -28.10 -0.10
C ARG A 133 3.28 -27.11 0.94
N PRO A 134 3.42 -27.53 2.20
CA PRO A 134 4.03 -26.69 3.21
C PRO A 134 5.48 -26.39 2.81
N ARG A 135 5.98 -25.27 3.30
CA ARG A 135 7.37 -24.85 3.15
C ARG A 135 8.03 -24.76 4.51
N GLU A 136 9.33 -24.60 4.50
CA GLU A 136 10.10 -24.22 5.69
C GLU A 136 9.96 -22.72 5.95
N LEU A 137 10.28 -22.28 7.17
CA LEU A 137 10.48 -20.86 7.44
C LEU A 137 11.61 -20.30 6.59
N ASP A 138 11.41 -19.09 6.06
CA ASP A 138 12.47 -18.32 5.45
C ASP A 138 13.27 -17.55 6.51
N GLU A 139 14.35 -18.17 6.99
CA GLU A 139 15.27 -17.58 7.96
C GLU A 139 15.84 -16.22 7.53
N ARG A 140 15.97 -15.96 6.21
CA ARG A 140 16.43 -14.65 5.71
C ARG A 140 15.36 -13.60 5.87
N THR A 141 14.12 -13.96 5.61
CA THR A 141 12.96 -13.07 5.79
C THR A 141 12.71 -12.80 7.28
N VAL A 142 12.82 -13.81 8.14
CA VAL A 142 12.80 -13.64 9.61
C VAL A 142 13.92 -12.70 10.06
N SER A 143 15.16 -12.93 9.61
CA SER A 143 16.30 -12.08 9.93
C SER A 143 16.09 -10.63 9.49
N SER A 144 15.47 -10.41 8.32
CA SER A 144 15.11 -9.08 7.82
C SER A 144 14.10 -8.37 8.74
N ALA A 145 13.07 -9.09 9.20
CA ALA A 145 12.09 -8.57 10.17
C ALA A 145 12.74 -8.24 11.52
N LEU A 146 13.62 -9.11 12.02
CA LEU A 146 14.38 -8.89 13.25
C LEU A 146 15.29 -7.67 13.17
N VAL A 147 16.07 -7.53 12.09
CA VAL A 147 16.93 -6.37 11.85
C VAL A 147 16.11 -5.08 11.86
N ARG A 148 14.97 -5.05 11.17
CA ARG A 148 14.06 -3.90 11.19
C ARG A 148 13.61 -3.58 12.63
N LYS A 149 13.14 -4.58 13.38
CA LYS A 149 12.67 -4.42 14.76
C LYS A 149 13.77 -3.92 15.69
N PHE A 150 15.00 -4.41 15.56
CA PHE A 150 16.15 -3.96 16.35
C PHE A 150 16.60 -2.54 15.97
N LEU A 151 16.63 -2.19 14.68
CA LEU A 151 16.96 -0.84 14.23
C LEU A 151 15.93 0.17 14.71
N ASP A 152 14.64 -0.16 14.64
CA ASP A 152 13.58 0.72 15.11
C ASP A 152 13.66 0.90 16.64
N ARG A 153 14.01 -0.15 17.39
CA ARG A 153 14.30 -0.06 18.83
C ARG A 153 15.51 0.84 19.12
N LEU A 154 16.61 0.64 18.40
CA LEU A 154 17.85 1.38 18.60
C LEU A 154 17.66 2.87 18.31
N VAL A 155 17.15 3.20 17.13
CA VAL A 155 16.91 4.57 16.70
C VAL A 155 15.89 5.22 17.63
N GLY A 156 14.73 4.58 17.84
CA GLY A 156 13.66 5.14 18.65
C GLY A 156 14.11 5.48 20.07
N PHE A 157 14.81 4.58 20.75
CA PHE A 157 15.23 4.80 22.14
C PHE A 157 16.34 5.85 22.26
N ARG A 158 17.32 5.84 21.34
CA ARG A 158 18.44 6.80 21.40
C ARG A 158 17.98 8.21 21.02
N THR A 159 17.20 8.33 19.94
CA THR A 159 16.80 9.63 19.40
C THR A 159 15.65 10.26 20.16
N SER A 160 14.67 9.49 20.67
CA SER A 160 13.59 10.08 21.47
C SER A 160 14.10 10.65 22.80
N LYS A 161 15.15 10.07 23.40
CA LYS A 161 15.80 10.66 24.58
C LYS A 161 16.39 12.05 24.27
N MET A 162 17.01 12.21 23.11
CA MET A 162 17.52 13.50 22.64
C MET A 162 16.35 14.46 22.33
N ALA A 163 15.32 14.01 21.62
CA ALA A 163 14.16 14.82 21.25
C ALA A 163 13.46 15.42 22.47
N ASN A 164 13.22 14.63 23.52
CA ASN A 164 12.61 15.12 24.76
C ASN A 164 13.53 16.08 25.55
N GLY A 165 14.83 16.12 25.25
CA GLY A 165 15.76 17.09 25.84
C GLY A 165 15.83 18.43 25.11
N ILE A 166 15.39 18.49 23.84
CA ILE A 166 15.55 19.66 22.97
C ILE A 166 14.20 20.29 22.61
N VAL A 167 13.18 19.47 22.36
CA VAL A 167 11.86 19.92 21.93
C VAL A 167 10.97 20.06 23.16
N PRO A 168 10.37 21.25 23.41
CA PRO A 168 9.41 21.45 24.50
C PRO A 168 8.23 20.46 24.41
N GLY A 169 7.67 20.11 25.58
CA GLY A 169 6.59 19.14 25.69
C GLY A 169 7.05 17.75 26.14
N ARG A 170 6.08 16.85 26.30
CA ARG A 170 6.32 15.45 26.69
C ARG A 170 5.86 14.52 25.58
N GLY A 171 6.58 13.42 25.40
CA GLY A 171 6.19 12.37 24.43
C GLY A 171 6.72 12.61 23.02
N ASN A 172 7.76 13.43 22.87
CA ASN A 172 8.42 13.62 21.59
C ASN A 172 9.07 12.29 21.17
N SER A 173 8.60 11.75 20.05
CA SER A 173 9.10 10.50 19.50
C SER A 173 9.85 10.77 18.21
N MET A 174 10.98 10.07 18.05
CA MET A 174 11.72 10.04 16.80
C MET A 174 11.81 8.60 16.33
N GLY A 175 11.84 8.42 15.02
CA GLY A 175 11.92 7.08 14.44
C GLY A 175 12.44 7.14 13.03
N ARG A 176 13.11 6.05 12.64
CA ARG A 176 13.86 5.96 11.39
C ARG A 176 13.02 6.27 10.13
N VAL A 177 11.71 6.02 10.16
CA VAL A 177 10.79 6.29 9.04
C VAL A 177 9.93 7.53 9.29
N GLN A 178 9.35 7.67 10.49
CA GLN A 178 8.46 8.80 10.80
C GLN A 178 9.19 10.15 10.73
N THR A 179 10.44 10.22 11.18
CA THR A 179 11.18 11.49 11.26
C THR A 179 11.53 12.03 9.87
N PRO A 180 12.11 11.25 8.92
CA PRO A 180 12.29 11.73 7.55
C PRO A 180 10.98 12.05 6.84
N THR A 181 9.90 11.29 7.10
CA THR A 181 8.59 11.56 6.50
C THR A 181 8.05 12.92 6.94
N LEU A 182 8.18 13.27 8.22
CA LEU A 182 7.86 14.61 8.72
C LEU A 182 8.78 15.67 8.08
N GLY A 183 10.06 15.34 7.86
CA GLY A 183 11.02 16.18 7.14
C GLY A 183 10.49 16.61 5.76
N PHE A 184 9.98 15.69 4.94
CA PHE A 184 9.41 16.04 3.63
C PHE A 184 8.22 17.01 3.72
N VAL A 185 7.43 16.95 4.78
CA VAL A 185 6.31 17.88 5.01
C VAL A 185 6.85 19.26 5.38
N VAL A 186 7.86 19.31 6.25
CA VAL A 186 8.51 20.58 6.65
C VAL A 186 9.21 21.22 5.46
N ASP A 187 9.96 20.45 4.67
CA ASP A 187 10.63 20.95 3.46
C ASP A 187 9.63 21.59 2.50
N ARG A 188 8.48 20.94 2.29
CA ARG A 188 7.39 21.51 1.47
C ARG A 188 6.79 22.79 2.06
N GLU A 189 6.69 22.92 3.38
CA GLU A 189 6.18 24.15 3.98
C GLU A 189 7.20 25.29 3.86
N LEU A 190 8.49 25.00 4.04
CA LEU A 190 9.56 25.97 3.81
C LEU A 190 9.61 26.45 2.34
N GLU A 191 9.39 25.54 1.38
CA GLU A 191 9.20 25.90 -0.03
C GLU A 191 8.02 26.85 -0.24
N ARG A 192 6.92 26.65 0.50
CA ARG A 192 5.73 27.52 0.44
C ARG A 192 5.97 28.89 1.07
N GLU A 193 6.66 28.95 2.21
CA GLU A 193 7.03 30.20 2.88
C GLU A 193 8.01 31.03 2.06
N ALA A 194 8.92 30.37 1.34
CA ALA A 194 9.88 31.03 0.45
C ALA A 194 9.28 31.45 -0.91
N HIS A 195 8.06 31.02 -1.23
CA HIS A 195 7.42 31.35 -2.50
C HIS A 195 7.04 32.84 -2.57
N VAL A 196 7.60 33.55 -3.55
CA VAL A 196 7.22 34.94 -3.86
C VAL A 196 6.26 34.93 -5.06
N PRO A 197 4.97 35.27 -4.87
CA PRO A 197 4.02 35.33 -5.98
C PRO A 197 4.41 36.42 -6.99
N ILE A 198 4.38 36.07 -8.27
CA ILE A 198 4.63 37.00 -9.38
C ILE A 198 3.25 37.38 -9.97
N PRO A 199 2.78 38.64 -9.80
CA PRO A 199 1.49 39.05 -10.33
C PRO A 199 1.49 39.08 -11.86
N TYR A 200 0.33 38.85 -12.46
CA TYR A 200 0.09 38.97 -13.89
C TYR A 200 -1.37 39.31 -14.18
N PHE A 201 -1.60 39.85 -15.36
CA PHE A 201 -2.90 39.94 -16.00
C PHE A 201 -3.02 38.86 -17.08
N GLU A 202 -4.19 38.24 -17.19
CA GLU A 202 -4.58 37.34 -18.28
C GLU A 202 -5.98 37.75 -18.73
N VAL A 203 -6.19 37.88 -20.03
CA VAL A 203 -7.51 38.17 -20.61
C VAL A 203 -8.02 36.93 -21.30
N ARG A 204 -9.23 36.50 -20.89
CA ARG A 204 -9.93 35.35 -21.46
C ARG A 204 -11.25 35.78 -22.08
N ALA A 205 -11.63 35.10 -23.16
CA ALA A 205 -12.93 35.26 -23.82
C ALA A 205 -13.56 33.88 -24.02
N ALA A 206 -14.89 33.84 -24.07
CA ALA A 206 -15.64 32.65 -24.44
C ALA A 206 -16.53 33.00 -25.63
N ALA A 207 -16.42 32.24 -26.72
CA ALA A 207 -17.21 32.44 -27.94
C ALA A 207 -17.69 31.09 -28.47
N GLU A 208 -19.00 30.94 -28.68
CA GLU A 208 -19.62 29.71 -29.18
C GLU A 208 -19.14 28.43 -28.45
N GLY A 209 -18.93 28.52 -27.13
CA GLY A 209 -18.46 27.41 -26.29
C GLY A 209 -16.96 27.11 -26.36
N VAL A 210 -16.16 27.97 -27.01
CA VAL A 210 -14.70 27.88 -27.04
C VAL A 210 -14.09 28.91 -26.08
N ASP A 211 -13.31 28.44 -25.11
CA ASP A 211 -12.49 29.28 -24.24
C ASP A 211 -11.21 29.72 -24.97
N LEU A 212 -10.96 31.02 -24.99
CA LEU A 212 -9.83 31.67 -25.65
C LEU A 212 -9.04 32.47 -24.62
N SER A 213 -7.71 32.45 -24.72
CA SER A 213 -6.82 33.35 -23.98
C SER A 213 -6.11 34.28 -24.96
N VAL A 214 -6.05 35.57 -24.64
CA VAL A 214 -5.30 36.56 -25.43
C VAL A 214 -3.80 36.29 -25.29
N ARG A 215 -3.09 36.33 -26.41
CA ARG A 215 -1.63 36.34 -26.44
C ARG A 215 -1.15 37.79 -26.40
N PHE A 216 -0.29 38.12 -25.42
CA PHE A 216 0.34 39.43 -25.28
C PHE A 216 1.76 39.47 -25.82
N HIS A 217 2.51 38.36 -25.70
CA HIS A 217 3.94 38.34 -25.96
C HIS A 217 4.35 37.14 -26.81
N GLU A 218 5.42 37.31 -27.59
CA GLU A 218 6.14 36.21 -28.25
C GLU A 218 7.24 35.66 -27.32
N PRO A 219 7.78 34.44 -27.57
CA PRO A 219 8.75 33.80 -26.66
C PRO A 219 10.04 34.59 -26.41
N ASP A 220 10.45 35.46 -27.34
CA ASP A 220 11.66 36.27 -27.31
C ASP A 220 11.43 37.73 -26.88
N ASP A 221 10.18 38.09 -26.56
CA ASP A 221 9.83 39.42 -26.11
C ASP A 221 10.50 39.75 -24.75
N PRO A 222 11.26 40.86 -24.65
CA PRO A 222 11.93 41.26 -23.41
C PRO A 222 10.96 41.62 -22.28
N ASP A 223 9.75 42.08 -22.61
CA ASP A 223 8.72 42.48 -21.66
C ASP A 223 7.76 41.33 -21.32
N ALA A 224 8.03 40.12 -21.87
CA ALA A 224 7.20 38.95 -21.64
C ALA A 224 7.16 38.57 -20.15
N TRP A 225 5.96 38.19 -19.70
CA TRP A 225 5.80 37.61 -18.38
C TRP A 225 6.51 36.25 -18.27
N ARG A 226 7.34 36.09 -17.24
CA ARG A 226 8.09 34.88 -16.94
C ARG A 226 7.73 34.35 -15.56
N ASP A 227 7.61 33.03 -15.44
CA ASP A 227 7.50 32.40 -14.12
C ASP A 227 8.86 32.34 -13.41
N ALA A 228 8.86 31.85 -12.17
CA ALA A 228 10.08 31.73 -11.36
C ALA A 228 11.14 30.77 -11.96
N ALA A 229 10.81 29.99 -13.00
CA ALA A 229 11.72 29.12 -13.73
C ALA A 229 12.14 29.72 -15.09
N GLU A 230 11.97 31.03 -15.28
CA GLU A 230 12.28 31.79 -16.51
C GLU A 230 11.48 31.34 -17.74
N LYS A 231 10.40 30.58 -17.54
CA LYS A 231 9.54 30.14 -18.64
C LYS A 231 8.58 31.27 -19.02
N VAL A 232 8.53 31.58 -20.32
CA VAL A 232 7.60 32.55 -20.89
C VAL A 232 6.20 31.95 -20.97
N HIS A 233 5.20 32.70 -20.50
CA HIS A 233 3.79 32.39 -20.68
C HIS A 233 3.15 33.48 -21.55
N PRO A 234 2.98 33.23 -22.86
CA PRO A 234 2.62 34.27 -23.82
C PRO A 234 1.22 34.88 -23.60
N THR A 235 0.37 34.23 -22.79
CA THR A 235 -0.97 34.70 -22.44
C THR A 235 -1.03 35.56 -21.18
N ARG A 236 0.12 35.87 -20.58
CA ARG A 236 0.22 36.65 -19.34
C ARG A 236 1.05 37.91 -19.59
N THR A 237 0.70 39.00 -18.94
CA THR A 237 1.45 40.26 -19.00
C THR A 237 1.56 40.94 -17.63
N PHE A 238 2.61 41.74 -17.44
CA PHE A 238 2.72 42.65 -16.29
C PHE A 238 1.96 43.97 -16.52
N ALA A 239 1.64 44.29 -17.76
CA ALA A 239 1.10 45.57 -18.19
C ALA A 239 -0.43 45.59 -18.08
N ALA A 240 -0.94 46.34 -17.11
CA ALA A 240 -2.39 46.46 -16.87
C ALA A 240 -3.11 47.11 -18.06
N ASP A 241 -2.48 48.11 -18.69
CA ASP A 241 -2.96 48.82 -19.87
C ASP A 241 -3.09 47.90 -21.10
N LEU A 242 -2.17 46.95 -21.30
CA LEU A 242 -2.32 45.94 -22.35
C LEU A 242 -3.54 45.05 -22.09
N ALA A 243 -3.75 44.63 -20.84
CA ALA A 243 -4.89 43.80 -20.48
C ALA A 243 -6.22 44.56 -20.61
N GLU A 244 -6.29 45.79 -20.12
CA GLU A 244 -7.47 46.66 -20.27
C GLU A 244 -7.79 46.93 -21.74
N GLY A 245 -6.77 47.29 -22.53
CA GLY A 245 -6.92 47.50 -23.98
C GLY A 245 -7.37 46.23 -24.72
N ALA A 246 -6.90 45.04 -24.32
CA ALA A 246 -7.38 43.79 -24.89
C ALA A 246 -8.86 43.52 -24.57
N VAL A 247 -9.32 43.83 -23.36
CA VAL A 247 -10.74 43.72 -22.98
C VAL A 247 -11.60 44.70 -23.78
N GLU A 248 -11.16 45.95 -23.93
CA GLU A 248 -11.85 46.96 -24.74
C GLU A 248 -11.95 46.54 -26.21
N ALA A 249 -10.84 46.06 -26.79
CA ALA A 249 -10.79 45.61 -28.17
C ALA A 249 -11.73 44.42 -28.42
N LEU A 250 -11.74 43.42 -27.54
CA LEU A 250 -12.66 42.29 -27.62
C LEU A 250 -14.13 42.72 -27.50
N SER A 251 -14.41 43.63 -26.56
CA SER A 251 -15.77 44.14 -26.32
C SER A 251 -16.28 44.97 -27.51
N ALA A 252 -15.41 45.77 -28.10
CA ALA A 252 -15.72 46.59 -29.27
C ALA A 252 -15.91 45.75 -30.54
N ALA A 253 -15.12 44.69 -30.72
CA ALA A 253 -15.24 43.78 -31.85
C ALA A 253 -16.56 42.99 -31.80
N GLY A 254 -16.95 42.49 -30.61
CA GLY A 254 -18.18 41.72 -30.43
C GLY A 254 -18.17 40.32 -31.07
N GLU A 255 -17.14 39.99 -31.83
CA GLU A 255 -16.93 38.69 -32.49
C GLU A 255 -15.45 38.32 -32.52
N VAL A 256 -15.17 37.02 -32.70
CA VAL A 256 -13.83 36.48 -32.90
C VAL A 256 -13.82 35.62 -34.16
N VAL A 257 -12.77 35.74 -34.96
CA VAL A 257 -12.63 34.96 -36.20
C VAL A 257 -11.67 33.80 -35.96
N LEU A 258 -12.14 32.58 -36.17
CA LEU A 258 -11.30 31.38 -36.12
C LEU A 258 -10.40 31.34 -37.36
N THR A 259 -9.10 31.50 -37.15
CA THR A 259 -8.10 31.54 -38.24
C THR A 259 -7.48 30.20 -38.57
N GLU A 260 -7.33 29.32 -37.58
CA GLU A 260 -6.64 28.04 -37.75
C GLU A 260 -7.22 26.96 -36.82
N VAL A 261 -7.35 25.74 -37.34
CA VAL A 261 -7.66 24.53 -36.56
C VAL A 261 -6.58 23.49 -36.84
N ARG A 262 -5.93 23.00 -35.77
CA ARG A 262 -4.91 21.94 -35.85
C ARG A 262 -5.41 20.66 -35.17
N PRO A 263 -5.88 19.66 -35.92
CA PRO A 263 -6.32 18.39 -35.34
C PRO A 263 -5.15 17.63 -34.71
N GLY A 264 -5.29 17.23 -33.45
CA GLY A 264 -4.34 16.37 -32.75
C GLY A 264 -4.93 15.00 -32.46
N LYS A 265 -4.10 13.96 -32.51
CA LYS A 265 -4.44 12.64 -31.97
C LYS A 265 -3.72 12.44 -30.64
N SER A 266 -4.48 12.12 -29.60
CA SER A 266 -3.93 11.71 -28.31
C SER A 266 -4.28 10.25 -28.06
N SER A 267 -3.32 9.50 -27.52
CA SER A 267 -3.50 8.12 -27.08
C SER A 267 -3.03 8.01 -25.64
N ARG A 268 -3.81 7.31 -24.83
CA ARG A 268 -3.48 7.04 -23.44
C ARG A 268 -3.42 5.53 -23.22
N ARG A 269 -2.28 5.05 -22.73
CA ARG A 269 -2.16 3.65 -22.31
C ARG A 269 -2.98 3.40 -21.03
N PRO A 270 -3.58 2.21 -20.87
CA PRO A 270 -4.21 1.84 -19.61
C PRO A 270 -3.17 1.86 -18.49
N ALA A 271 -3.61 2.22 -17.29
CA ALA A 271 -2.75 2.17 -16.11
C ALA A 271 -2.53 0.71 -15.68
N ALA A 272 -1.39 0.44 -15.06
CA ALA A 272 -1.07 -0.90 -14.59
C ALA A 272 -2.03 -1.35 -13.46
N PRO A 273 -2.19 -2.68 -13.24
CA PRO A 273 -2.86 -3.19 -12.05
C PRO A 273 -2.23 -2.65 -10.76
N PHE A 274 -3.01 -2.61 -9.68
CA PHE A 274 -2.59 -1.92 -8.47
C PHE A 274 -1.47 -2.65 -7.72
N SER A 275 -0.38 -1.93 -7.46
CA SER A 275 0.47 -2.13 -6.28
C SER A 275 -0.15 -1.45 -5.05
N THR A 276 0.44 -1.63 -3.87
CA THR A 276 -0.04 -1.02 -2.62
C THR A 276 -0.09 0.50 -2.71
N ASP A 277 1.00 1.13 -3.13
CA ASP A 277 1.11 2.59 -3.23
C ASP A 277 0.16 3.18 -4.27
N ALA A 278 0.01 2.52 -5.42
CA ALA A 278 -0.92 2.92 -6.47
C ALA A 278 -2.38 2.86 -5.98
N LEU A 279 -2.76 1.82 -5.23
CA LEU A 279 -4.10 1.71 -4.63
C LEU A 279 -4.35 2.83 -3.62
N LEU A 280 -3.39 3.08 -2.73
CA LEU A 280 -3.51 4.12 -1.70
C LEU A 280 -3.65 5.51 -2.32
N GLN A 281 -2.85 5.81 -3.35
CA GLN A 281 -2.93 7.07 -4.10
C GLN A 281 -4.26 7.21 -4.83
N ALA A 282 -4.70 6.17 -5.55
CA ALA A 282 -5.94 6.20 -6.31
C ALA A 282 -7.17 6.39 -5.40
N ALA A 283 -7.22 5.69 -4.27
CA ALA A 283 -8.30 5.87 -3.28
C ALA A 283 -8.26 7.25 -2.62
N GLY A 284 -7.07 7.79 -2.33
CA GLY A 284 -6.89 9.15 -1.82
C GLY A 284 -7.41 10.21 -2.80
N SER A 285 -7.02 10.12 -4.07
CA SER A 285 -7.45 11.07 -5.11
C SER A 285 -8.92 10.95 -5.47
N ARG A 286 -9.48 9.73 -5.52
CA ARG A 286 -10.87 9.52 -5.96
C ARG A 286 -11.90 9.66 -4.83
N PHE A 287 -11.54 9.23 -3.62
CA PHE A 287 -12.49 9.10 -2.51
C PHE A 287 -12.12 9.94 -1.29
N SER A 288 -11.01 10.68 -1.34
CA SER A 288 -10.48 11.47 -0.21
C SER A 288 -10.25 10.62 1.05
N TRP A 289 -9.94 9.33 0.88
CA TRP A 289 -9.67 8.44 2.00
C TRP A 289 -8.22 8.56 2.46
N SER A 290 -8.03 8.48 3.78
CA SER A 290 -6.69 8.34 4.34
C SER A 290 -6.08 6.99 3.98
N PRO A 291 -4.74 6.88 3.89
CA PRO A 291 -4.09 5.59 3.66
C PRO A 291 -4.52 4.51 4.65
N ARG A 292 -4.71 4.89 5.93
CA ARG A 292 -5.20 3.98 6.98
C ARG A 292 -6.57 3.40 6.67
N LYS A 293 -7.51 4.22 6.19
CA LYS A 293 -8.86 3.75 5.83
C LYS A 293 -8.78 2.79 4.65
N THR A 294 -8.06 3.15 3.59
CA THR A 294 -7.90 2.30 2.41
C THR A 294 -7.25 0.96 2.76
N SER A 295 -6.18 0.95 3.56
CA SER A 295 -5.56 -0.30 4.03
C SER A 295 -6.52 -1.17 4.83
N ALA A 296 -7.35 -0.58 5.71
CA ALA A 296 -8.31 -1.35 6.51
C ALA A 296 -9.39 -2.02 5.63
N LEU A 297 -9.94 -1.28 4.67
CA LEU A 297 -10.93 -1.81 3.71
C LEU A 297 -10.31 -2.88 2.81
N ALA A 298 -9.06 -2.68 2.35
CA ALA A 298 -8.35 -3.67 1.57
C ALA A 298 -8.08 -4.95 2.38
N SER A 299 -7.69 -4.83 3.66
CA SER A 299 -7.52 -5.96 4.56
C SER A 299 -8.82 -6.75 4.72
N GLN A 300 -9.95 -6.06 4.93
CA GLN A 300 -11.26 -6.70 5.03
C GLN A 300 -11.60 -7.50 3.76
N LEU A 301 -11.36 -6.91 2.57
CA LEU A 301 -11.59 -7.59 1.29
C LEU A 301 -10.69 -8.82 1.12
N TYR A 302 -9.40 -8.72 1.46
CA TYR A 302 -8.44 -9.82 1.36
C TYR A 302 -8.78 -10.95 2.34
N GLU A 303 -9.04 -10.64 3.61
CA GLU A 303 -9.38 -11.64 4.65
C GLU A 303 -10.73 -12.34 4.39
N ALA A 304 -11.64 -11.67 3.67
CA ALA A 304 -12.88 -12.25 3.17
C ALA A 304 -12.71 -13.03 1.85
N GLY A 305 -11.51 -12.99 1.23
CA GLY A 305 -11.18 -13.74 0.02
C GLY A 305 -11.63 -13.08 -1.28
N HIS A 306 -11.85 -11.76 -1.30
CA HIS A 306 -12.33 -11.02 -2.48
C HIS A 306 -11.22 -10.42 -3.34
N ILE A 307 -10.07 -10.10 -2.75
CA ILE A 307 -8.89 -9.61 -3.48
C ILE A 307 -7.64 -10.38 -3.06
N THR A 308 -6.59 -10.30 -3.88
CA THR A 308 -5.25 -10.80 -3.58
C THR A 308 -4.58 -9.98 -2.47
N TYR A 309 -3.42 -10.46 -2.01
CA TYR A 309 -2.68 -9.89 -0.91
C TYR A 309 -2.33 -8.41 -1.13
N ILE A 310 -2.63 -7.59 -0.13
CA ILE A 310 -2.69 -6.13 -0.27
C ILE A 310 -1.34 -5.43 -0.08
N ARG A 311 -0.31 -6.15 0.38
CA ARG A 311 1.03 -5.60 0.62
C ARG A 311 1.97 -6.13 -0.45
N THR A 312 1.90 -5.50 -1.61
CA THR A 312 2.71 -5.83 -2.79
C THR A 312 3.22 -4.57 -3.47
N ASP A 313 4.41 -4.64 -4.03
CA ASP A 313 5.00 -3.69 -4.98
C ASP A 313 4.87 -4.16 -6.44
N SER A 314 4.29 -5.35 -6.65
CA SER A 314 4.08 -5.95 -7.97
C SER A 314 2.83 -5.39 -8.63
N SER A 315 2.91 -5.16 -9.93
CA SER A 315 1.76 -4.89 -10.83
C SER A 315 1.49 -6.05 -11.79
N ARG A 316 2.16 -7.19 -11.57
CA ARG A 316 2.04 -8.38 -12.42
C ARG A 316 0.75 -9.14 -12.08
N LEU A 317 0.05 -9.60 -13.12
CA LEU A 317 -1.07 -10.54 -13.00
C LEU A 317 -0.61 -11.95 -13.34
N ALA A 318 -1.21 -12.95 -12.69
CA ALA A 318 -1.08 -14.34 -13.09
C ALA A 318 -1.70 -14.57 -14.47
N GLU A 319 -1.14 -15.50 -15.25
CA GLU A 319 -1.62 -15.82 -16.60
C GLU A 319 -3.11 -16.21 -16.60
N SER A 320 -3.55 -16.94 -15.57
CA SER A 320 -4.95 -17.31 -15.37
C SER A 320 -5.86 -16.09 -15.16
N ALA A 321 -5.40 -15.06 -14.45
CA ALA A 321 -6.14 -13.82 -14.25
C ALA A 321 -6.22 -13.01 -15.54
N VAL A 322 -5.13 -12.92 -16.31
CA VAL A 322 -5.10 -12.27 -17.63
C VAL A 322 -6.09 -12.94 -18.60
N ALA A 323 -6.07 -14.27 -18.67
CA ALA A 323 -6.98 -15.01 -19.54
C ALA A 323 -8.46 -14.76 -19.19
N LYS A 324 -8.81 -14.78 -17.90
CA LYS A 324 -10.16 -14.47 -17.43
C LYS A 324 -10.57 -13.03 -17.74
N GLY A 325 -9.68 -12.06 -17.51
CA GLY A 325 -9.95 -10.64 -17.81
C GLY A 325 -10.20 -10.40 -19.29
N ARG A 326 -9.38 -11.00 -20.16
CA ARG A 326 -9.59 -10.92 -21.61
C ARG A 326 -10.93 -11.55 -22.04
N ALA A 327 -11.29 -12.70 -21.48
CA ALA A 327 -12.58 -13.33 -21.77
C ALA A 327 -13.76 -12.42 -21.39
N ILE A 328 -13.73 -11.84 -20.18
CA ILE A 328 -14.76 -10.89 -19.72
C ILE A 328 -14.80 -9.66 -20.63
N ILE A 329 -13.64 -9.10 -21.02
CA ILE A 329 -13.61 -7.91 -21.89
C ILE A 329 -14.22 -8.21 -23.26
N GLY A 330 -13.84 -9.34 -23.87
CA GLY A 330 -14.38 -9.78 -25.15
C GLY A 330 -15.89 -10.03 -25.11
N GLU A 331 -16.39 -10.61 -24.02
CA GLU A 331 -17.83 -10.87 -23.83
C GLU A 331 -18.64 -9.57 -23.59
N VAL A 332 -18.15 -8.67 -22.74
CA VAL A 332 -18.91 -7.49 -22.29
C VAL A 332 -18.79 -6.31 -23.24
N TRP A 333 -17.59 -6.04 -23.77
CA TRP A 333 -17.30 -4.86 -24.61
C TRP A 333 -16.89 -5.22 -26.04
N GLY A 334 -16.64 -6.49 -26.34
CA GLY A 334 -16.22 -6.95 -27.68
C GLY A 334 -14.71 -6.96 -27.88
N GLU A 335 -14.27 -7.73 -28.88
CA GLU A 335 -12.84 -7.98 -29.18
C GLU A 335 -12.05 -6.69 -29.48
N ASP A 336 -12.69 -5.64 -30.02
CA ASP A 336 -12.07 -4.35 -30.33
C ASP A 336 -11.61 -3.56 -29.09
N HIS A 337 -12.06 -3.96 -27.89
CA HIS A 337 -11.64 -3.39 -26.61
C HIS A 337 -10.49 -4.15 -25.95
N LEU A 338 -10.02 -5.25 -26.57
CA LEU A 338 -8.87 -5.98 -26.05
C LEU A 338 -7.57 -5.23 -26.35
N GLY A 339 -6.77 -5.05 -25.30
CA GLY A 339 -5.38 -4.62 -25.45
C GLY A 339 -4.56 -5.64 -26.25
N PRO A 340 -3.39 -5.23 -26.78
CA PRO A 340 -2.50 -6.12 -27.51
C PRO A 340 -2.23 -7.40 -26.71
N SER A 341 -2.19 -8.53 -27.40
CA SER A 341 -2.09 -9.88 -26.83
C SER A 341 -0.83 -10.13 -26.00
N SER A 342 0.14 -9.21 -26.02
CA SER A 342 1.38 -9.25 -25.25
C SER A 342 1.56 -7.98 -24.39
N ALA A 343 0.77 -7.82 -23.32
CA ALA A 343 1.16 -6.95 -22.21
C ALA A 343 2.13 -7.69 -21.27
N GLY A 344 3.22 -8.23 -21.84
CA GLY A 344 4.41 -8.62 -21.11
C GLY A 344 5.32 -7.41 -20.96
N THR A 345 5.02 -6.52 -20.02
CA THR A 345 5.98 -5.54 -19.54
C THR A 345 6.03 -5.62 -18.02
N SER A 346 6.67 -6.68 -17.55
CA SER A 346 7.44 -6.64 -16.32
C SER A 346 8.50 -5.54 -16.49
N SER A 347 8.28 -4.39 -15.87
CA SER A 347 9.37 -3.46 -15.61
C SER A 347 10.19 -3.97 -14.42
N ALA A 348 11.52 -4.00 -14.62
CA ALA A 348 12.60 -4.33 -13.70
C ALA A 348 13.00 -5.82 -13.61
N GLY A 349 14.21 -6.09 -14.13
CA GLY A 349 14.89 -7.38 -14.09
C GLY A 349 15.59 -7.66 -12.77
N GLY A 350 15.60 -8.94 -12.43
CA GLY A 350 16.32 -9.59 -11.32
C GLY A 350 15.87 -11.05 -11.29
N PRO A 351 16.65 -11.99 -10.72
CA PRO A 351 16.22 -13.38 -10.57
C PRO A 351 14.91 -13.40 -9.79
N VAL A 352 13.87 -14.03 -10.34
CA VAL A 352 12.50 -14.02 -9.81
C VAL A 352 12.49 -14.67 -8.42
N GLN A 353 12.50 -13.85 -7.38
CA GLN A 353 12.21 -14.22 -6.00
C GLN A 353 10.82 -13.74 -5.54
N ASP A 354 10.19 -12.79 -6.23
CA ASP A 354 8.87 -12.27 -5.83
C ASP A 354 7.71 -13.06 -6.43
N ALA A 355 7.16 -13.96 -5.60
CA ALA A 355 5.88 -14.62 -5.83
C ALA A 355 4.66 -13.69 -5.65
N HIS A 356 4.87 -12.37 -5.52
CA HIS A 356 3.80 -11.41 -5.31
C HIS A 356 3.11 -11.03 -6.63
N GLU A 357 1.80 -10.94 -6.54
CA GLU A 357 0.89 -10.54 -7.61
C GLU A 357 0.32 -9.16 -7.29
N ALA A 358 -0.13 -8.43 -8.31
CA ALA A 358 -0.90 -7.21 -8.14
C ALA A 358 -2.14 -7.42 -7.26
N ILE A 359 -2.63 -6.33 -6.68
CA ILE A 359 -3.91 -6.28 -6.01
C ILE A 359 -5.00 -6.33 -7.08
N ARG A 360 -5.70 -7.46 -7.15
CA ARG A 360 -6.77 -7.75 -8.10
C ARG A 360 -7.89 -8.56 -7.44
N PRO A 361 -9.09 -8.65 -8.04
CA PRO A 361 -10.11 -9.57 -7.56
C PRO A 361 -9.65 -11.03 -7.65
N THR A 362 -10.01 -11.83 -6.65
CA THR A 362 -9.87 -13.30 -6.70
C THR A 362 -10.83 -13.91 -7.73
N ARG A 363 -11.98 -13.28 -7.87
CA ARG A 363 -13.07 -13.61 -8.80
C ARG A 363 -13.43 -12.37 -9.60
N LEU A 364 -12.97 -12.31 -10.84
CA LEU A 364 -13.12 -11.12 -11.69
C LEU A 364 -14.54 -11.04 -12.30
N GLU A 365 -15.22 -12.16 -12.39
CA GLU A 365 -16.61 -12.28 -12.85
C GLU A 365 -17.63 -11.71 -11.85
N VAL A 366 -17.21 -11.46 -10.60
CA VAL A 366 -18.08 -10.86 -9.57
C VAL A 366 -17.99 -9.34 -9.68
N ASP A 367 -19.11 -8.67 -9.97
CA ASP A 367 -19.11 -7.20 -10.12
C ASP A 367 -18.97 -6.46 -8.78
N GLU A 368 -19.48 -7.05 -7.69
CA GLU A 368 -19.45 -6.45 -6.36
C GLU A 368 -19.19 -7.50 -5.27
N ALA A 369 -18.29 -7.18 -4.34
CA ALA A 369 -18.00 -8.06 -3.22
C ALA A 369 -19.24 -8.18 -2.29
N PRO A 370 -19.62 -9.40 -1.85
CA PRO A 370 -20.75 -9.64 -0.95
C PRO A 370 -20.42 -9.27 0.51
N LEU A 371 -20.07 -8.01 0.74
CA LEU A 371 -19.80 -7.44 2.06
C LEU A 371 -20.85 -6.39 2.42
N ASP A 372 -21.26 -6.38 3.68
CA ASP A 372 -22.13 -5.35 4.26
C ASP A 372 -21.29 -4.11 4.67
N ASP A 373 -20.52 -3.58 3.71
CA ASP A 373 -19.73 -2.36 3.85
C ASP A 373 -19.62 -1.68 2.47
N ASP A 374 -20.31 -0.55 2.32
CA ASP A 374 -20.37 0.21 1.06
C ASP A 374 -19.01 0.71 0.58
N ASP A 375 -18.14 1.11 1.52
CA ASP A 375 -16.80 1.59 1.18
C ASP A 375 -15.91 0.42 0.74
N ALA A 376 -16.03 -0.75 1.37
CA ALA A 376 -15.33 -1.95 0.92
C ALA A 376 -15.79 -2.37 -0.48
N ARG A 377 -17.10 -2.33 -0.75
CA ARG A 377 -17.67 -2.60 -2.08
C ARG A 377 -17.20 -1.59 -3.13
N ARG A 378 -17.10 -0.31 -2.76
CA ARG A 378 -16.56 0.75 -3.61
C ARG A 378 -15.08 0.56 -3.91
N LEU A 379 -14.27 0.15 -2.93
CA LEU A 379 -12.86 -0.16 -3.13
C LEU A 379 -12.68 -1.38 -4.05
N TYR A 380 -13.47 -2.43 -3.85
CA TYR A 380 -13.48 -3.61 -4.71
C TYR A 380 -13.77 -3.25 -6.17
N ARG A 381 -14.79 -2.42 -6.43
CA ARG A 381 -15.10 -1.92 -7.78
C ARG A 381 -13.94 -1.14 -8.41
N LEU A 382 -13.23 -0.33 -7.62
CA LEU A 382 -12.02 0.37 -8.09
C LEU A 382 -10.91 -0.61 -8.47
N VAL A 383 -10.62 -1.59 -7.61
CA VAL A 383 -9.63 -2.64 -7.88
C VAL A 383 -9.99 -3.44 -9.12
N ARG A 384 -11.26 -3.85 -9.25
CA ARG A 384 -11.78 -4.59 -10.40
C ARG A 384 -11.68 -3.81 -11.70
N ALA A 385 -12.04 -2.52 -11.71
CA ALA A 385 -11.98 -1.71 -12.92
C ALA A 385 -10.54 -1.37 -13.37
N GLN A 386 -9.59 -1.40 -12.43
CA GLN A 386 -8.17 -1.19 -12.72
C GLN A 386 -7.47 -2.48 -13.21
N THR A 387 -8.01 -3.64 -12.83
CA THR A 387 -7.55 -4.98 -13.27
C THR A 387 -8.02 -5.23 -14.69
#